data_AF-A0A0P0RR39-F1
#
_entry.id   AF-A0A0P0RR39-F1
#
_cell.length_a   1.000
_cell.length_b   1.000
_cell.length_c   1.000
_cell.angle_alpha   90.00
_cell.angle_beta   90.00
_cell.angle_gamma   90.00
#
_symmetry.space_group_name_H-M   'P 1'
#
loop_
_entity.id
_entity.type
_entity.pdbx_description
1 polymer ?
#
loop_
_entity_poly.entity_id
_entity_poly.type
_entity_poly.pdbx_seq_one_letter_code
_entity_poly.pdbx_strand_id
1 'polypeptide(L)'
;MGVFSLVWFCTSAFSQSQADVPDDYAYLTRLHVRPAVINCIAELDRWIRTTSRYDMFLAPDRRVLKAKVNEDGGLFAGNNGSQQVESTVSMRAFARVRNRQSWMPVIAQCGVWHEHVVGVSLQQIEGQAPVVR
;
A
#
# COMPACT_ATOMS: atom_id res chain seq x y z
N MET A 1 22.54 55.68 7.46
CA MET A 1 22.86 54.67 6.44
C MET A 1 23.37 53.43 7.17
N GLY A 2 22.66 52.31 7.11
CA GLY A 2 23.12 51.04 7.67
C GLY A 2 21.98 50.16 8.21
N VAL A 3 21.17 49.60 7.30
CA VAL A 3 20.22 48.53 7.60
C VAL A 3 20.99 47.21 7.52
N PHE A 4 21.14 46.48 8.63
CA PHE A 4 21.63 45.10 8.61
C PHE A 4 20.47 44.15 8.91
N SER A 5 19.83 43.69 7.83
CA SER A 5 18.85 42.61 7.85
C SER A 5 19.56 41.29 8.11
N LEU A 6 19.33 40.68 9.27
CA LEU A 6 19.71 39.29 9.53
C LEU A 6 18.65 38.39 8.88
N VAL A 7 18.92 37.96 7.64
CA VAL A 7 18.15 36.92 6.97
C VAL A 7 18.53 35.59 7.61
N TRP A 8 17.68 35.13 8.53
CA TRP A 8 17.79 33.80 9.11
C TRP A 8 17.33 32.81 8.05
N PHE A 9 18.29 32.15 7.39
CA PHE A 9 18.00 31.02 6.52
C PHE A 9 17.51 29.87 7.40
N CYS A 10 16.20 29.65 7.43
CA CYS A 10 15.62 28.41 7.92
C CYS A 10 16.03 27.30 6.96
N THR A 11 17.08 26.57 7.31
CA THR A 11 17.45 25.33 6.64
C THR A 11 16.32 24.33 6.85
N SER A 12 15.46 24.17 5.85
CA SER A 12 14.50 23.07 5.78
C SER A 12 15.29 21.78 5.59
N ALA A 13 15.72 21.15 6.68
CA ALA A 13 16.17 19.79 6.66
C ALA A 13 14.95 18.92 6.30
N PHE A 14 14.80 18.60 5.01
CA PHE A 14 13.91 17.54 4.58
C PHE A 14 14.45 16.24 5.18
N SER A 15 13.92 15.87 6.34
CA SER A 15 14.05 14.51 6.86
C SER A 15 13.41 13.60 5.82
N GLN A 16 14.22 12.93 5.01
CA GLN A 16 13.75 11.83 4.21
C GLN A 16 13.23 10.80 5.21
N SER A 17 11.91 10.71 5.35
CA SER A 17 11.29 9.56 5.99
C SER A 17 11.58 8.39 5.06
N GLN A 18 12.76 7.79 5.23
CA GLN A 18 13.03 6.44 4.78
C GLN A 18 11.80 5.64 5.20
N ALA A 19 11.12 5.05 4.22
CA ALA A 19 9.87 4.34 4.44
C ALA A 19 10.13 3.26 5.48
N ASP A 20 9.86 3.60 6.73
CA ASP A 20 10.12 2.77 7.88
C ASP A 20 9.05 1.69 7.76
N VAL A 21 9.46 0.53 7.22
CA VAL A 21 8.61 -0.64 7.15
C VAL A 21 8.14 -0.88 8.57
N PRO A 22 6.83 -0.77 8.87
CA PRO A 22 6.35 -0.92 10.24
C PRO A 22 6.89 -2.23 10.81
N ASP A 23 7.39 -2.21 12.05
CA ASP A 23 8.15 -3.32 12.67
C ASP A 23 7.39 -4.66 12.57
N ASP A 24 6.05 -4.59 12.58
CA ASP A 24 5.11 -5.68 12.35
C ASP A 24 5.31 -6.45 11.03
N TYR A 25 5.98 -5.88 10.02
CA TYR A 25 6.23 -6.48 8.71
C TYR A 25 7.70 -6.85 8.47
N ALA A 26 8.62 -6.58 9.40
CA ALA A 26 10.05 -6.88 9.23
C ALA A 26 10.33 -8.39 9.02
N TYR A 27 9.41 -9.27 9.46
CA TYR A 27 9.50 -10.70 9.19
C TYR A 27 9.35 -11.06 7.70
N LEU A 28 8.63 -10.26 6.91
CA LEU A 28 8.47 -10.51 5.47
C LEU A 28 9.80 -10.34 4.73
N THR A 29 10.67 -9.47 5.21
CA THR A 29 12.05 -9.33 4.71
C THR A 29 12.84 -10.63 4.89
N ARG A 30 12.68 -11.32 6.02
CA ARG A 30 13.30 -12.63 6.27
C ARG A 30 12.75 -13.73 5.34
N LEU A 31 11.52 -13.57 4.88
CA LEU A 31 10.89 -14.43 3.88
C LEU A 31 11.22 -14.02 2.43
N HIS A 32 12.18 -13.10 2.23
CA HIS A 32 12.63 -12.61 0.92
C HIS A 32 11.49 -11.98 0.08
N VAL A 33 10.50 -11.37 0.75
CA VAL A 33 9.45 -10.62 0.07
C VAL A 33 10.03 -9.30 -0.46
N ARG A 34 9.69 -8.94 -1.70
CA ARG A 34 10.13 -7.68 -2.33
C ARG A 34 9.68 -6.47 -1.49
N PRO A 35 10.53 -5.44 -1.26
CA PRO A 35 10.17 -4.25 -0.49
C PRO A 35 8.89 -3.55 -0.98
N ALA A 36 8.69 -3.46 -2.30
CA ALA A 36 7.47 -2.89 -2.89
C ALA A 36 6.18 -3.60 -2.42
N VAL A 37 6.23 -4.92 -2.20
CA VAL A 37 5.09 -5.69 -1.69
C VAL A 37 4.86 -5.39 -0.21
N ILE A 38 5.93 -5.27 0.58
CA ILE A 38 5.86 -4.94 2.00
C ILE A 38 5.24 -3.54 2.19
N ASN A 39 5.72 -2.54 1.45
CA ASN A 39 5.19 -1.17 1.47
C ASN A 39 3.72 -1.15 1.04
N CYS A 40 3.34 -1.95 0.03
CA CYS A 40 1.96 -2.08 -0.41
C CYS A 40 1.04 -2.63 0.71
N ILE A 41 1.47 -3.64 1.46
CA ILE A 41 0.69 -4.20 2.58
C ILE A 41 0.54 -3.16 3.69
N ALA A 42 1.63 -2.48 4.05
CA ALA A 42 1.60 -1.44 5.07
C ALA A 42 0.62 -0.30 4.72
N GLU A 43 0.64 0.17 3.47
CA GLU A 43 -0.25 1.24 3.03
C GLU A 43 -1.71 0.78 2.92
N LEU A 44 -1.95 -0.48 2.54
CA LEU A 44 -3.29 -1.07 2.59
C LEU A 44 -3.85 -1.16 4.00
N ASP A 45 -3.06 -1.60 5.00
CA ASP A 45 -3.50 -1.64 6.40
C ASP A 45 -3.74 -0.23 6.96
N ARG A 46 -2.99 0.77 6.50
CA ARG A 46 -3.27 2.16 6.85
C ARG A 46 -4.58 2.65 6.24
N TRP A 47 -4.77 2.42 4.94
CA TRP A 47 -5.96 2.85 4.21
C TRP A 47 -7.24 2.13 4.65
N ILE A 48 -7.17 0.86 5.05
CA ILE A 48 -8.37 0.12 5.49
C ILE A 48 -9.01 0.73 6.75
N ARG A 49 -8.23 1.47 7.54
CA ARG A 49 -8.72 2.17 8.75
C ARG A 49 -9.53 3.42 8.41
N THR A 50 -9.31 4.03 7.25
CA THR A 50 -9.98 5.27 6.83
C THR A 50 -11.10 5.06 5.82
N THR A 51 -11.10 3.94 5.10
CA THR A 51 -12.15 3.62 4.12
C THR A 51 -13.49 3.27 4.79
N SER A 52 -14.60 3.64 4.14
CA SER A 52 -15.96 3.38 4.63
C SER A 52 -16.44 1.95 4.36
N ARG A 53 -15.93 1.31 3.30
CA ARG A 53 -16.43 0.01 2.83
C ARG A 53 -15.93 -1.17 3.66
N TYR A 54 -14.68 -1.09 4.09
CA TYR A 54 -13.98 -2.17 4.77
C TYR A 54 -13.54 -1.73 6.16
N ASP A 55 -13.24 -2.70 7.02
CA ASP A 55 -12.74 -2.44 8.37
C ASP A 55 -11.52 -3.29 8.75
N MET A 56 -11.23 -4.37 8.03
CA MET A 56 -10.02 -5.17 8.20
C MET A 56 -9.46 -5.67 6.87
N PHE A 57 -8.13 -5.81 6.82
CA PHE A 57 -7.36 -6.41 5.74
C PHE A 57 -6.62 -7.66 6.25
N LEU A 58 -6.55 -8.70 5.42
CA LEU A 58 -5.74 -9.89 5.73
C LEU A 58 -5.05 -10.39 4.45
N ALA A 59 -3.73 -10.32 4.43
CA ALA A 59 -2.89 -10.87 3.37
C ALA A 59 -2.10 -12.09 3.91
N PRO A 60 -2.55 -13.33 3.64
CA PRO A 60 -1.82 -14.51 4.10
C PRO A 60 -0.44 -14.61 3.45
N ASP A 61 0.59 -15.04 4.19
CA ASP A 61 1.99 -15.11 3.74
C ASP A 61 2.16 -15.79 2.39
N ARG A 62 1.49 -16.95 2.18
CA ARG A 62 1.52 -17.68 0.91
C ARG A 62 1.02 -16.87 -0.29
N ARG A 63 0.16 -15.87 -0.07
CA ARG A 63 -0.35 -14.96 -1.10
C ARG A 63 0.60 -13.79 -1.30
N VAL A 64 1.19 -13.28 -0.22
CA VAL A 64 2.24 -12.24 -0.25
C VAL A 64 3.46 -12.73 -1.03
N LEU A 65 3.90 -13.96 -0.77
CA LEU A 65 5.00 -14.61 -1.51
C LEU A 65 4.68 -14.84 -3.00
N LYS A 66 3.40 -14.81 -3.37
CA LYS A 66 2.93 -14.93 -4.76
C LYS A 66 2.48 -13.59 -5.35
N ALA A 67 2.75 -12.48 -4.66
CA ALA A 67 2.45 -11.16 -5.18
C ALA A 67 3.22 -10.92 -6.48
N LYS A 68 2.53 -10.32 -7.44
CA LYS A 68 3.11 -9.90 -8.71
C LYS A 68 3.48 -8.45 -8.60
N VAL A 69 4.64 -8.10 -9.14
CA VAL A 69 5.06 -6.71 -9.32
C VAL A 69 5.28 -6.56 -10.82
N ASN A 70 4.41 -5.79 -11.46
CA ASN A 70 4.54 -5.48 -12.89
C ASN A 70 5.23 -4.13 -12.99
N GLU A 71 6.34 -4.07 -13.72
CA GLU A 71 7.15 -2.87 -13.92
C GLU A 71 6.76 -2.11 -15.20
N ASP A 72 5.61 -2.49 -15.75
CA ASP A 72 4.96 -1.81 -16.85
C ASP A 72 4.28 -0.55 -16.28
N GLY A 73 5.03 0.55 -16.30
CA GLY A 73 4.53 1.85 -15.87
C GLY A 73 3.25 2.25 -16.61
N GLY A 74 2.51 3.20 -16.05
CA GLY A 74 1.24 3.62 -16.63
C GLY A 74 0.37 4.43 -15.69
N LEU A 75 -0.93 4.47 -15.96
CA LEU A 75 -1.92 5.09 -15.10
C LEU A 75 -2.53 4.04 -14.17
N PHE A 76 -2.41 4.27 -12.87
CA PHE A 76 -3.04 3.48 -11.83
C PHE A 76 -4.27 4.21 -11.26
N ALA A 77 -5.43 3.57 -11.32
CA ALA A 77 -6.66 4.10 -10.72
C ALA A 77 -6.84 3.51 -9.30
N GLY A 78 -6.60 4.34 -8.28
CA GLY A 78 -6.70 3.97 -6.88
C GLY A 78 -7.61 4.87 -6.05
N ASN A 79 -7.48 4.76 -4.73
CA ASN A 79 -8.16 5.62 -3.76
C ASN A 79 -7.88 7.12 -3.94
N ASN A 80 -6.71 7.49 -4.47
CA ASN A 80 -6.28 8.87 -4.70
C ASN A 80 -6.55 9.33 -6.16
N GLY A 81 -7.47 8.68 -6.87
CA GLY A 81 -7.72 8.92 -8.29
C GLY A 81 -6.70 8.25 -9.21
N SER A 82 -6.60 8.74 -10.43
CA SER A 82 -5.65 8.24 -11.44
C SER A 82 -4.28 8.88 -11.25
N GLN A 83 -3.26 8.07 -10.96
CA GLN A 83 -1.88 8.50 -10.73
C GLN A 83 -0.94 7.83 -11.72
N GLN A 84 0.13 8.52 -12.12
CA GLN A 84 1.19 7.90 -12.90
C GLN A 84 2.06 7.02 -12.00
N VAL A 85 2.40 5.83 -12.47
CA VAL A 85 3.18 4.83 -11.72
C VAL A 85 4.26 4.21 -12.59
N GLU A 86 5.33 3.76 -11.95
CA GLU A 86 6.41 2.98 -12.59
C GLU A 86 6.16 1.48 -12.47
N SER A 87 5.52 1.08 -11.37
CA SER A 87 5.17 -0.32 -11.16
C SER A 87 3.84 -0.46 -10.43
N THR A 88 3.20 -1.61 -10.62
CA THR A 88 1.98 -1.99 -9.91
C THR A 88 2.19 -3.31 -9.21
N VAL A 89 1.94 -3.32 -7.90
CA VAL A 89 1.91 -4.54 -7.08
C VAL A 89 0.48 -5.09 -7.12
N SER A 90 0.33 -6.41 -7.31
CA SER A 90 -0.95 -7.11 -7.19
C SER A 90 -0.82 -8.40 -6.39
N MET A 91 -1.72 -8.60 -5.43
CA MET A 91 -1.77 -9.82 -4.62
C MET A 91 -3.20 -10.22 -4.30
N ARG A 92 -3.42 -11.50 -4.00
CA ARG A 92 -4.73 -11.97 -3.49
C ARG A 92 -4.77 -11.84 -1.98
N ALA A 93 -5.86 -11.33 -1.45
CA ALA A 93 -6.03 -11.13 -0.02
C ALA A 93 -7.50 -11.33 0.38
N PHE A 94 -7.81 -11.06 1.64
CA PHE A 94 -9.16 -10.96 2.13
C PHE A 94 -9.37 -9.58 2.75
N ALA A 95 -10.57 -9.05 2.58
CA ALA A 95 -11.01 -7.84 3.26
C ALA A 95 -12.34 -8.12 3.95
N ARG A 96 -12.53 -7.56 5.14
CA ARG A 96 -13.79 -7.66 5.86
C ARG A 96 -14.67 -6.47 5.52
N VAL A 97 -15.93 -6.74 5.15
CA VAL A 97 -16.90 -5.69 4.86
C VAL A 97 -17.51 -5.18 6.16
N ARG A 98 -17.40 -3.87 6.39
CA ARG A 98 -17.85 -3.23 7.64
C ARG A 98 -19.30 -3.55 8.00
N ASN A 99 -20.22 -3.44 7.03
CA ASN A 99 -21.66 -3.59 7.28
C ASN A 99 -22.13 -5.05 7.34
N ARG A 100 -21.36 -6.00 6.83
CA ARG A 100 -21.77 -7.43 6.75
C ARG A 100 -20.95 -8.33 7.68
N GLN A 101 -19.87 -7.80 8.26
CA GLN A 101 -18.88 -8.55 9.04
C GLN A 101 -18.35 -9.80 8.32
N SER A 102 -18.50 -9.88 7.00
CA SER A 102 -18.09 -11.02 6.20
C SER A 102 -16.75 -10.75 5.56
N TRP A 103 -15.88 -11.77 5.61
CA TRP A 103 -14.64 -11.78 4.85
C TRP A 103 -14.94 -12.08 3.38
N MET A 104 -14.42 -11.23 2.50
CA MET A 104 -14.50 -11.43 1.05
C MET A 104 -13.12 -11.56 0.44
N PRO A 105 -12.94 -12.47 -0.53
CA PRO A 105 -11.71 -12.56 -1.30
C PRO A 105 -11.58 -11.34 -2.21
N VAL A 106 -10.39 -10.73 -2.19
CA VAL A 106 -10.07 -9.54 -2.98
C VAL A 106 -8.74 -9.69 -3.71
N ILE A 107 -8.58 -8.94 -4.78
CA ILE A 107 -7.30 -8.61 -5.39
C ILE A 107 -6.92 -7.23 -4.86
N ALA A 108 -5.85 -7.20 -4.08
CA ALA A 108 -5.25 -5.97 -3.62
C ALA A 108 -4.22 -5.48 -4.64
N GLN A 109 -4.27 -4.19 -4.93
CA GLN A 109 -3.36 -3.54 -5.87
C GLN A 109 -2.80 -2.26 -5.27
N CYS A 110 -1.52 -1.98 -5.53
CA CYS A 110 -0.87 -0.74 -5.18
C CYS A 110 -0.10 -0.19 -6.37
N GLY A 111 -0.27 1.11 -6.63
CA GLY A 111 0.54 1.86 -7.56
C GLY A 111 1.80 2.37 -6.86
N VAL A 112 2.97 2.15 -7.47
CA VAL A 112 4.28 2.53 -6.90
C VAL A 112 4.99 3.51 -7.83
N TRP A 113 5.54 4.56 -7.24
CA TRP A 113 6.33 5.60 -7.89
C TRP A 113 7.52 5.93 -7.01
N HIS A 114 8.76 5.86 -7.54
CA HIS A 114 9.98 6.11 -6.78
C HIS A 114 10.00 5.34 -5.44
N GLU A 115 9.69 4.04 -5.46
CA GLU A 115 9.61 3.15 -4.27
C GLU A 115 8.49 3.45 -3.27
N HIS A 116 7.70 4.51 -3.48
CA HIS A 116 6.59 4.90 -2.62
C HIS A 116 5.25 4.46 -3.21
N VAL A 117 4.33 4.05 -2.33
CA VAL A 117 2.96 3.73 -2.72
C VAL A 117 2.18 5.03 -2.89
N VAL A 118 1.70 5.31 -4.10
CA VAL A 118 0.94 6.54 -4.42
C VAL A 118 -0.57 6.33 -4.41
N GLY A 119 -1.01 5.08 -4.46
CA GLY A 119 -2.42 4.72 -4.36
C GLY A 119 -2.62 3.24 -4.15
N VAL A 120 -3.77 2.90 -3.59
CA VAL A 120 -4.19 1.52 -3.32
C VAL A 120 -5.60 1.26 -3.86
N SER A 121 -5.88 0.01 -4.18
CA SER A 121 -7.20 -0.44 -4.65
C SER A 121 -7.48 -1.87 -4.18
N LEU A 122 -8.74 -2.14 -3.85
CA LEU A 122 -9.24 -3.48 -3.57
C LEU A 122 -10.37 -3.82 -4.53
N GLN A 123 -10.15 -4.84 -5.35
CA GLN A 123 -11.14 -5.37 -6.27
C GLN A 123 -11.68 -6.69 -5.74
N GLN A 124 -13.00 -6.88 -5.77
CA GLN A 124 -13.58 -8.16 -5.38
C GLN A 124 -13.28 -9.22 -6.42
N ILE A 125 -12.98 -10.44 -5.99
CA ILE A 125 -12.92 -11.58 -6.89
C ILE A 125 -14.37 -12.05 -7.10
N GLU A 126 -14.98 -11.65 -8.22
CA GLU A 126 -16.28 -12.17 -8.62
C GLU A 126 -16.16 -13.68 -8.87
N GLY A 127 -16.96 -14.48 -8.15
CA GLY A 127 -17.16 -15.90 -8.49
C GLY A 127 -16.58 -16.98 -7.57
N GLN A 128 -16.10 -16.69 -6.36
CA GLN A 128 -15.73 -17.79 -5.44
C GLN A 128 -16.12 -17.51 -3.99
N ALA A 129 -17.27 -18.03 -3.58
CA ALA A 129 -17.54 -18.27 -2.17
C ALA A 129 -16.39 -19.14 -1.61
N PRO A 130 -15.82 -18.82 -0.44
CA PRO A 130 -14.83 -19.68 0.17
C PRO A 130 -15.50 -21.02 0.53
N VAL A 131 -15.16 -22.07 -0.21
CA VAL A 131 -15.42 -23.45 0.21
C VAL A 131 -14.47 -23.72 1.37
N VAL A 132 -14.96 -23.54 2.59
CA VAL A 132 -14.33 -24.10 3.79
C VAL A 132 -14.68 -25.58 3.79
N ARG A 133 -13.67 -26.43 3.63
CA ARG A 133 -13.77 -27.87 3.84
C ARG A 133 -13.16 -28.20 5.19
#